data_AF-A0A1V9XUU6-F1
#
_entry.id   AF-A0A1V9XUU6-F1
#
_cell.length_a   1.000
_cell.length_b   1.000
_cell.length_c   1.000
_cell.angle_alpha   90.00
_cell.angle_beta   90.00
_cell.angle_gamma   90.00
#
_symmetry.space_group_name_H-M   'P 1'
#
loop_
_entity.id
_entity.type
_entity.pdbx_description
1 polymer ?
#
loop_
_entity_poly.entity_id
_entity_poly.type
_entity_poly.pdbx_seq_one_letter_code
_entity_poly.pdbx_strand_id
1 'polypeptide(L)'
;MNGGAYGAGKAASGQGFDGIGFLMRPHVMLRSLCWLFSVIVFACISTEGWTSDGRCQYDGDDSACTLGNAVGVVGFLAASVLLVCDALFDSFSSIKIRRRVVVADMAFCAAWAVMSFVGFCHLSNSWRRARMPYDGYGLNNVRAAIAFCFFAIPAWAGCSYLAYLRYKQGLDASQFMSTYDAAEQPAPDTMAYGQAMGHDGAISDYAQAPFSQTDNNMGQQQAATNPFQAPSY
;
A
#
# COMPACT_ATOMS: atom_id res chain seq x y z
N MET A 1 -5.89 2.14 19.69
CA MET A 1 -6.07 1.93 18.24
C MET A 1 -5.12 0.82 17.81
N ASN A 2 -5.55 -0.45 17.79
CA ASN A 2 -4.72 -1.56 17.30
C ASN A 2 -5.03 -1.78 15.81
N GLY A 3 -4.30 -1.07 14.94
CA GLY A 3 -4.35 -1.24 13.48
C GLY A 3 -3.42 -2.36 13.02
N GLY A 4 -3.82 -3.11 11.98
CA GLY A 4 -3.00 -4.19 11.44
C GLY A 4 -1.75 -3.66 10.70
N ALA A 5 -0.72 -4.50 10.59
CA ALA A 5 0.52 -4.15 9.87
C ALA A 5 0.23 -3.75 8.41
N TYR A 6 0.94 -2.71 7.94
CA TYR A 6 0.80 -2.08 6.61
C TYR A 6 -0.54 -1.33 6.39
N GLY A 7 -1.15 -0.79 7.45
CA GLY A 7 -2.37 0.02 7.35
C GLY A 7 -3.63 -0.79 7.03
N ALA A 8 -3.59 -2.11 7.23
CA ALA A 8 -4.76 -2.97 7.06
C ALA A 8 -5.75 -2.73 8.20
N GLY A 9 -7.03 -2.58 7.85
CA GLY A 9 -8.11 -2.57 8.81
C GLY A 9 -8.29 -3.95 9.44
N LYS A 10 -8.95 -4.04 10.61
CA LYS A 10 -9.50 -5.33 11.04
C LYS A 10 -10.48 -5.77 9.96
N ALA A 11 -10.40 -7.02 9.52
CA ALA A 11 -11.43 -7.60 8.64
C ALA A 11 -12.78 -7.43 9.34
N ALA A 12 -13.61 -6.49 8.87
CA ALA A 12 -14.94 -6.28 9.38
C ALA A 12 -15.79 -7.44 8.84
N SER A 13 -15.80 -8.56 9.56
CA SER A 13 -16.70 -9.67 9.31
C SER A 13 -18.14 -9.17 9.51
N GLY A 14 -18.80 -8.74 8.44
CA GLY A 14 -20.25 -8.51 8.43
C GLY A 14 -20.75 -7.14 7.94
N GLN A 15 -19.89 -6.16 7.63
CA GLN A 15 -20.33 -4.95 6.93
C GLN A 15 -20.10 -5.10 5.42
N GLY A 16 -21.14 -4.81 4.62
CA GLY A 16 -21.04 -4.80 3.16
C GLY A 16 -19.91 -3.88 2.67
N PHE A 17 -19.39 -4.13 1.47
CA PHE A 17 -18.33 -3.32 0.88
C PHE A 17 -18.74 -1.84 0.79
N ASP A 18 -18.17 -1.00 1.66
CA ASP A 18 -18.34 0.45 1.57
C ASP A 18 -17.46 1.01 0.45
N GLY A 19 -18.02 1.04 -0.76
CA GLY A 19 -17.34 1.56 -1.94
C GLY A 19 -17.00 3.04 -1.85
N ILE A 20 -17.78 3.84 -1.12
CA ILE A 20 -17.55 5.28 -0.97
C ILE A 20 -16.37 5.52 -0.03
N GLY A 21 -16.34 4.83 1.12
CA GLY A 21 -15.20 4.86 2.04
C GLY A 21 -13.91 4.33 1.42
N PHE A 22 -14.00 3.33 0.52
CA PHE A 22 -12.85 2.83 -0.24
C PHE A 22 -12.31 3.87 -1.22
N LEU A 23 -13.18 4.50 -2.01
CA LEU A 23 -12.80 5.52 -2.99
C LEU A 23 -12.21 6.78 -2.35
N MET A 24 -12.62 7.12 -1.12
CA MET A 24 -12.09 8.28 -0.39
C MET A 24 -10.69 8.06 0.22
N ARG A 25 -10.15 6.84 0.15
CA ARG A 25 -8.75 6.61 0.56
C ARG A 25 -7.82 7.37 -0.40
N PRO A 26 -6.92 8.24 0.08
CA PRO A 26 -6.09 9.09 -0.79
C PRO A 26 -5.23 8.26 -1.76
N HIS A 27 -4.79 7.08 -1.35
CA HIS A 27 -4.06 6.14 -2.20
C HIS A 27 -4.92 5.61 -3.36
N VAL A 28 -6.19 5.27 -3.11
CA VAL A 28 -7.13 4.75 -4.11
C VAL A 28 -7.55 5.85 -5.09
N MET A 29 -7.76 7.08 -4.60
CA MET A 29 -8.03 8.24 -5.47
C MET A 29 -6.90 8.44 -6.49
N LEU A 30 -5.66 8.47 -6.00
CA LEU A 30 -4.50 8.69 -6.86
C LEU A 30 -4.29 7.52 -7.84
N ARG A 31 -4.57 6.29 -7.40
CA ARG A 31 -4.58 5.11 -8.27
C ARG A 31 -5.63 5.22 -9.38
N SER A 32 -6.83 5.69 -9.04
CA SER A 32 -7.91 5.91 -9.99
C SER A 32 -7.55 6.98 -11.02
N LEU A 33 -6.80 8.01 -10.61
CA LEU A 33 -6.23 9.00 -11.54
C LEU A 33 -5.17 8.37 -12.48
N CYS A 34 -4.27 7.54 -11.95
CA CYS A 34 -3.30 6.81 -12.79
C CYS A 34 -4.00 5.92 -13.83
N TRP A 35 -5.06 5.23 -13.41
CA TRP A 35 -5.91 4.43 -14.27
C TRP A 35 -6.56 5.28 -15.37
N LEU A 36 -7.17 6.41 -14.99
CA LEU A 36 -7.83 7.34 -15.90
C LEU A 36 -6.87 7.92 -16.93
N PHE A 37 -5.70 8.40 -16.49
CA PHE A 37 -4.71 8.96 -17.40
C PHE A 37 -4.17 7.90 -18.37
N SER A 38 -3.93 6.68 -17.90
CA SER A 38 -3.42 5.59 -18.75
C SER A 38 -4.44 5.17 -19.81
N VAL A 39 -5.73 5.07 -19.46
CA VAL A 39 -6.78 4.73 -20.43
C VAL A 39 -6.98 5.85 -21.45
N ILE A 40 -6.87 7.12 -21.05
CA ILE A 40 -6.97 8.24 -21.99
C ILE A 40 -5.80 8.21 -22.98
N VAL A 41 -4.56 8.01 -22.51
CA VAL A 41 -3.39 7.90 -23.39
C VAL A 41 -3.57 6.75 -24.39
N PHE A 42 -3.97 5.56 -23.91
CA PHE A 42 -4.23 4.41 -24.77
C PHE A 42 -5.33 4.68 -25.80
N ALA A 43 -6.46 5.25 -25.38
CA ALA A 43 -7.60 5.54 -26.24
C ALA A 43 -7.23 6.57 -27.32
N CYS A 44 -6.58 7.67 -26.94
CA CYS A 44 -6.19 8.71 -27.89
C CYS A 44 -5.28 8.17 -29.00
N ILE A 45 -4.26 7.36 -28.64
CA ILE A 45 -3.30 6.84 -29.61
C ILE A 45 -3.91 5.71 -30.45
N SER A 46 -4.74 4.85 -29.87
CA SER A 46 -5.36 3.74 -30.60
C SER A 46 -6.45 4.21 -31.58
N THR A 47 -7.14 5.31 -31.28
CA THR A 47 -8.24 5.80 -32.11
C THR A 47 -7.74 6.67 -33.26
N GLU A 48 -6.91 7.66 -32.97
CA GLU A 48 -6.46 8.64 -33.98
C GLU A 48 -4.95 8.91 -33.93
N GLY A 49 -4.17 8.06 -33.26
CA GLY A 49 -2.70 8.11 -33.35
C GLY A 49 -2.17 7.55 -34.66
N TRP A 50 -2.96 6.75 -35.38
CA TRP A 50 -2.61 6.15 -36.66
C TRP A 50 -3.45 6.76 -37.79
N THR A 51 -2.81 7.03 -38.92
CA THR A 51 -3.49 7.48 -40.15
C THR A 51 -4.05 6.29 -40.93
N SER A 52 -4.97 6.55 -41.87
CA SER A 52 -5.53 5.52 -42.77
C SER A 52 -4.46 4.77 -43.57
N ASP A 53 -3.31 5.41 -43.80
CA ASP A 53 -2.15 4.82 -44.50
C ASP A 53 -1.30 3.93 -43.58
N GLY A 54 -1.72 3.71 -42.33
CA GLY A 54 -0.98 2.93 -41.33
C GLY A 54 0.23 3.66 -40.74
N ARG A 55 0.41 4.96 -40.99
CA ARG A 55 1.53 5.75 -40.46
C ARG A 55 1.17 6.43 -39.15
N CYS A 56 2.10 6.42 -38.20
CA CYS A 56 1.95 7.14 -36.93
C CYS A 56 1.89 8.66 -37.12
N GLN A 57 1.01 9.34 -36.39
CA GLN A 57 0.85 10.81 -36.44
C GLN A 57 2.05 11.58 -35.87
N TYR A 58 2.90 10.92 -35.07
CA TYR A 58 4.12 11.49 -34.54
C TYR A 58 5.26 11.45 -35.57
N ASP A 59 5.13 12.19 -36.68
CA ASP A 59 6.13 12.28 -37.76
C ASP A 59 6.38 10.96 -38.52
N GLY A 60 5.41 10.04 -38.51
CA GLY A 60 5.60 8.69 -39.07
C GLY A 60 6.50 7.79 -38.24
N ASP A 61 6.84 8.17 -36.99
CA ASP A 61 7.62 7.36 -36.09
C ASP A 61 6.74 6.30 -35.40
N ASP A 62 6.69 5.09 -35.99
CA ASP A 62 5.94 3.97 -35.44
C ASP A 62 6.35 3.61 -34.01
N SER A 63 7.60 3.90 -33.62
CA SER A 63 8.07 3.67 -32.26
C SER A 63 7.37 4.59 -31.26
N ALA A 64 7.02 5.82 -31.66
CA ALA A 64 6.31 6.76 -30.79
C ALA A 64 4.88 6.30 -30.50
N CYS A 65 4.11 5.91 -31.54
CA CYS A 65 2.76 5.38 -31.34
C CYS A 65 2.78 4.04 -30.59
N THR A 66 3.72 3.14 -30.92
CA THR A 66 3.86 1.84 -30.24
C THR A 66 4.24 2.02 -28.77
N LEU A 67 5.20 2.90 -28.46
CA LEU A 67 5.59 3.23 -27.09
C LEU A 67 4.41 3.82 -26.32
N GLY A 68 3.72 4.81 -26.90
CA GLY A 68 2.58 5.44 -26.24
C GLY A 68 1.43 4.46 -25.97
N ASN A 69 1.13 3.57 -26.93
CA ASN A 69 0.18 2.48 -26.72
C ASN A 69 0.63 1.52 -25.62
N ALA A 70 1.90 1.11 -25.60
CA ALA A 70 2.44 0.24 -24.56
C ALA A 70 2.35 0.89 -23.17
N VAL A 71 2.73 2.17 -23.06
CA VAL A 71 2.64 2.94 -21.80
C VAL A 71 1.18 3.07 -21.34
N GLY A 72 0.25 3.30 -22.25
CA GLY A 72 -1.18 3.38 -21.95
C GLY A 72 -1.77 2.04 -21.51
N VAL A 73 -1.61 0.97 -22.30
CA VAL A 73 -2.20 -0.35 -22.05
C VAL A 73 -1.64 -0.98 -20.79
N VAL A 74 -0.32 -1.05 -20.64
CA VAL A 74 0.29 -1.70 -19.48
C VAL A 74 0.02 -0.88 -18.22
N GLY A 75 0.03 0.45 -18.31
CA GLY A 75 -0.35 1.34 -17.21
C GLY A 75 -1.79 1.13 -16.75
N PHE A 76 -2.73 1.01 -17.70
CA PHE A 76 -4.14 0.75 -17.44
C PHE A 76 -4.36 -0.61 -16.77
N LEU A 77 -3.77 -1.67 -17.31
CA LEU A 77 -3.90 -3.03 -16.77
C LEU A 77 -3.28 -3.13 -15.39
N ALA A 78 -2.08 -2.58 -15.21
CA ALA A 78 -1.41 -2.60 -13.92
C ALA A 78 -2.17 -1.76 -12.88
N ALA A 79 -2.67 -0.58 -13.23
CA ALA A 79 -3.51 0.22 -12.33
C ALA A 79 -4.78 -0.55 -11.93
N SER A 80 -5.38 -1.30 -12.86
CA SER A 80 -6.55 -2.14 -12.58
C SER A 80 -6.22 -3.27 -11.60
N VAL A 81 -5.11 -4.00 -11.81
CA VAL A 81 -4.64 -5.04 -10.90
C VAL A 81 -4.33 -4.45 -9.52
N LEU A 82 -3.66 -3.30 -9.47
CA LEU A 82 -3.28 -2.67 -8.21
C LEU A 82 -4.50 -2.14 -7.44
N LEU A 83 -5.53 -1.62 -8.13
CA LEU A 83 -6.83 -1.29 -7.52
C LEU A 83 -7.49 -2.53 -6.89
N VAL A 84 -7.47 -3.67 -7.58
CA VAL A 84 -7.99 -4.94 -7.05
C VAL A 84 -7.15 -5.40 -5.85
N CYS A 85 -5.83 -5.29 -5.92
CA CYS A 85 -4.95 -5.58 -4.78
C CYS A 85 -5.25 -4.69 -3.57
N ASP A 86 -5.57 -3.41 -3.79
CA ASP A 86 -5.98 -2.48 -2.74
C ASP A 86 -7.32 -2.86 -2.11
N ALA A 87 -8.28 -3.35 -2.91
CA ALA A 87 -9.58 -3.83 -2.42
C ALA A 87 -9.45 -5.15 -1.62
N LEU A 88 -8.56 -6.03 -2.04
CA LEU A 88 -8.30 -7.32 -1.38
C LEU A 88 -7.25 -7.24 -0.27
N PHE A 89 -6.67 -6.07 -0.01
CA PHE A 89 -5.51 -5.94 0.88
C PHE A 89 -5.80 -6.43 2.31
N ASP A 90 -7.01 -6.15 2.80
CA ASP A 90 -7.46 -6.56 4.13
C ASP A 90 -7.70 -8.09 4.22
N SER A 91 -7.87 -8.77 3.08
CA SER A 91 -8.05 -10.23 3.01
C SER A 91 -6.73 -11.01 3.12
N PHE A 92 -5.58 -10.36 2.95
CA PHE A 92 -4.29 -11.05 3.08
C PHE A 92 -3.99 -11.31 4.57
N SER A 93 -3.99 -12.57 5.00
CA SER A 93 -3.69 -12.94 6.40
C SER A 93 -2.20 -12.89 6.75
N SER A 94 -1.31 -12.99 5.76
CA SER A 94 0.14 -13.07 5.99
C SER A 94 0.84 -11.71 5.82
N ILE A 95 1.56 -11.30 6.86
CA ILE A 95 2.44 -10.10 6.87
C ILE A 95 3.48 -10.18 5.75
N LYS A 96 4.01 -11.38 5.46
CA LYS A 96 5.00 -11.60 4.39
C LYS A 96 4.42 -11.28 3.01
N ILE A 97 3.17 -11.66 2.75
CA ILE A 97 2.47 -11.38 1.48
C ILE A 97 2.19 -9.88 1.37
N ARG A 98 1.64 -9.26 2.43
CA ARG A 98 1.39 -7.81 2.46
C ARG A 98 2.66 -7.01 2.15
N ARG A 99 3.79 -7.35 2.77
CA ARG A 99 5.09 -6.70 2.51
C ARG A 99 5.48 -6.82 1.03
N ARG A 100 5.40 -8.02 0.44
CA ARG A 100 5.77 -8.23 -0.98
C ARG A 100 4.88 -7.43 -1.91
N VAL A 101 3.57 -7.40 -1.67
CA VAL A 101 2.62 -6.63 -2.47
C VAL A 101 2.94 -5.14 -2.39
N VAL A 102 3.19 -4.59 -1.19
CA VAL A 102 3.52 -3.16 -1.02
C VAL A 102 4.85 -2.81 -1.70
N VAL A 103 5.87 -3.67 -1.61
CA VAL A 103 7.17 -3.42 -2.27
C VAL A 103 7.03 -3.51 -3.79
N ALA A 104 6.29 -4.50 -4.30
CA ALA A 104 6.03 -4.66 -5.73
C ALA A 104 5.25 -3.45 -6.28
N ASP A 105 4.23 -3.01 -5.55
CA ASP A 105 3.45 -1.82 -5.89
C ASP A 105 4.30 -0.56 -5.95
N MET A 106 5.12 -0.31 -4.92
CA MET A 106 6.04 0.82 -4.88
C MET A 106 7.02 0.80 -6.06
N ALA A 107 7.64 -0.35 -6.32
CA ALA A 107 8.60 -0.51 -7.42
C ALA A 107 7.93 -0.28 -8.79
N PHE A 108 6.74 -0.86 -8.99
CA PHE A 108 5.99 -0.69 -10.23
C PHE A 108 5.61 0.76 -10.44
N CYS A 109 5.05 1.43 -9.43
CA CYS A 109 4.67 2.84 -9.53
C CYS A 109 5.87 3.75 -9.83
N ALA A 110 7.02 3.52 -9.20
CA ALA A 110 8.24 4.27 -9.49
C ALA A 110 8.72 4.05 -10.93
N ALA A 111 8.76 2.79 -11.38
CA ALA A 111 9.15 2.46 -12.75
C ALA A 111 8.17 3.08 -13.76
N TRP A 112 6.87 3.07 -13.47
CA TRP A 112 5.87 3.60 -14.38
C TRP A 112 5.84 5.14 -14.43
N ALA A 113 6.23 5.82 -13.35
CA ALA A 113 6.47 7.25 -13.37
C ALA A 113 7.60 7.61 -14.35
N VAL A 114 8.70 6.83 -14.33
CA VAL A 114 9.81 6.99 -15.28
C VAL A 114 9.35 6.68 -16.71
N MET A 115 8.60 5.59 -16.93
CA MET A 115 8.06 5.28 -18.26
C MET A 115 7.11 6.36 -18.78
N SER A 116 6.28 6.95 -17.91
CA SER A 116 5.42 8.08 -18.26
C SER A 116 6.23 9.30 -18.67
N PHE A 117 7.34 9.58 -17.97
CA PHE A 117 8.27 10.65 -18.34
C PHE A 117 8.94 10.40 -19.69
N VAL A 118 9.45 9.19 -19.91
CA VAL A 118 10.04 8.79 -21.21
C VAL A 118 8.99 8.89 -22.32
N GLY A 119 7.78 8.41 -22.09
CA GLY A 119 6.65 8.52 -23.03
C GLY A 119 6.34 9.98 -23.37
N PHE A 120 6.21 10.84 -22.36
CA PHE A 120 6.01 12.28 -22.57
C PHE A 120 7.13 12.91 -23.42
N CYS A 121 8.40 12.68 -23.05
CA CYS A 121 9.53 13.23 -23.77
C CYS A 121 9.58 12.73 -25.22
N HIS A 122 9.37 11.43 -25.43
CA HIS A 122 9.43 10.81 -26.76
C HIS A 122 8.30 11.29 -27.67
N LEU A 123 7.06 11.28 -27.17
CA LEU A 123 5.89 11.75 -27.92
C LEU A 123 6.02 13.25 -28.21
N SER A 124 6.46 14.07 -27.25
CA SER A 124 6.64 15.51 -27.47
C SER A 124 7.72 15.81 -28.52
N ASN A 125 8.85 15.11 -28.44
CA ASN A 125 9.96 15.30 -29.37
C ASN A 125 9.57 14.88 -30.80
N SER A 126 8.83 13.78 -30.94
CA SER A 126 8.35 13.27 -32.22
C SER A 126 7.24 14.16 -32.78
N TRP A 127 6.32 14.62 -31.93
CA TRP A 127 5.30 15.59 -32.30
C TRP A 127 5.88 16.92 -32.79
N ARG A 128 6.97 17.39 -32.17
CA ARG A 128 7.66 18.62 -32.60
C ARG A 128 8.18 18.54 -34.04
N ARG A 129 8.58 17.35 -34.50
CA ARG A 129 9.04 17.14 -35.88
C ARG A 129 7.88 16.92 -36.85
N ALA A 130 6.75 16.42 -36.34
CA ALA A 130 5.58 16.09 -37.13
C ALA A 130 5.05 17.30 -37.90
N ARG A 131 4.68 17.07 -39.16
CA ARG A 131 3.95 18.07 -39.95
C ARG A 131 2.51 18.12 -39.47
N MET A 132 1.96 19.34 -39.34
CA MET A 132 0.57 19.52 -38.93
C MET A 132 -0.37 18.87 -39.96
N PRO A 133 -1.33 18.04 -39.52
CA PRO A 133 -2.32 17.45 -40.41
C PRO A 133 -3.22 18.55 -40.99
N TYR A 134 -3.38 18.58 -42.31
CA TYR A 134 -4.13 19.61 -43.04
C TYR A 134 -5.62 19.65 -42.65
N ASP A 135 -6.22 18.48 -42.38
CA ASP A 135 -7.64 18.34 -42.01
C ASP A 135 -7.89 18.32 -40.50
N GLY A 136 -6.85 18.51 -39.68
CA GLY A 136 -6.95 18.48 -38.21
C GLY A 136 -7.27 17.09 -37.61
N TYR A 137 -7.37 16.04 -38.43
CA TYR A 137 -7.58 14.66 -37.99
C TYR A 137 -6.52 14.21 -36.99
N GLY A 138 -6.91 13.65 -35.84
CA GLY A 138 -5.97 13.17 -34.81
C GLY A 138 -5.31 14.26 -33.97
N LEU A 139 -5.45 15.54 -34.31
CA LEU A 139 -4.69 16.62 -33.68
C LEU A 139 -4.93 16.72 -32.18
N ASN A 140 -6.21 16.69 -31.78
CA ASN A 140 -6.58 16.80 -30.37
C ASN A 140 -6.20 15.56 -29.58
N ASN A 141 -6.35 14.37 -30.17
CA ASN A 141 -5.98 13.10 -29.54
C ASN A 141 -4.48 12.99 -29.30
N VAL A 142 -3.66 13.33 -30.31
CA VAL A 142 -2.21 13.30 -30.21
C VAL A 142 -1.70 14.28 -29.15
N ARG A 143 -2.27 15.49 -29.07
CA ARG A 143 -1.95 16.48 -28.02
C ARG A 143 -2.44 16.04 -26.65
N ALA A 144 -3.63 15.47 -26.55
CA ALA A 144 -4.17 14.93 -25.31
C ALA A 144 -3.26 13.81 -24.78
N ALA A 145 -2.86 12.85 -25.61
CA ALA A 145 -1.95 11.78 -25.23
C ALA A 145 -0.62 12.33 -24.64
N ILE A 146 -0.04 13.36 -25.24
CA ILE A 146 1.14 14.05 -24.69
C ILE A 146 0.84 14.64 -23.30
N ALA A 147 -0.25 15.40 -23.17
CA ALA A 147 -0.61 16.07 -21.92
C ALA A 147 -0.93 15.07 -20.79
N PHE A 148 -1.66 14.00 -21.08
CA PHE A 148 -2.00 12.98 -20.10
C PHE A 148 -0.80 12.10 -19.72
N CYS A 149 0.16 11.86 -20.62
CA CYS A 149 1.47 11.30 -20.24
C CYS A 149 2.20 12.22 -19.26
N PHE A 150 2.16 13.54 -19.44
CA PHE A 150 2.76 14.49 -18.50
C PHE A 150 2.07 14.44 -17.13
N PHE A 151 0.73 14.47 -17.08
CA PHE A 151 -0.01 14.39 -15.82
C PHE A 151 0.11 13.03 -15.11
N ALA A 152 0.37 11.95 -15.85
CA ALA A 152 0.63 10.64 -15.28
C ALA A 152 1.92 10.61 -14.45
N ILE A 153 2.93 11.42 -14.77
CA ILE A 153 4.22 11.42 -14.05
C ILE A 153 4.05 11.67 -12.53
N PRO A 154 3.49 12.81 -12.08
CA PRO A 154 3.30 13.06 -10.66
C PRO A 154 2.28 12.10 -10.04
N ALA A 155 1.30 11.60 -10.80
CA ALA A 155 0.32 10.65 -10.29
C ALA A 155 0.98 9.31 -9.90
N TRP A 156 1.76 8.71 -10.81
CA TRP A 156 2.50 7.47 -10.53
C TRP A 156 3.58 7.66 -9.47
N ALA A 157 4.28 8.80 -9.49
CA ALA A 157 5.26 9.13 -8.45
C ALA A 157 4.61 9.27 -7.07
N GLY A 158 3.44 9.92 -6.98
CA GLY A 158 2.68 10.02 -5.75
C GLY A 158 2.16 8.66 -5.27
N CYS A 159 1.73 7.77 -6.17
CA CYS A 159 1.35 6.40 -5.80
C CYS A 159 2.54 5.65 -5.19
N SER A 160 3.73 5.77 -5.80
CA SER A 160 4.97 5.20 -5.24
C SER A 160 5.29 5.77 -3.86
N TYR A 161 5.11 7.08 -3.66
CA TYR A 161 5.38 7.73 -2.38
C TYR A 161 4.40 7.26 -1.30
N LEU A 162 3.10 7.18 -1.60
CA LEU A 162 2.11 6.65 -0.67
C LEU A 162 2.35 5.17 -0.33
N ALA A 163 2.77 4.36 -1.32
CA ALA A 163 3.18 2.98 -1.09
C ALA A 163 4.41 2.90 -0.18
N TYR A 164 5.38 3.81 -0.33
CA TYR A 164 6.52 3.93 0.57
C TYR A 164 6.11 4.30 2.01
N LEU A 165 5.19 5.25 2.18
CA LEU A 165 4.66 5.60 3.51
C LEU A 165 3.97 4.39 4.17
N ARG A 166 3.18 3.64 3.39
CA ARG A 166 2.54 2.39 3.84
C ARG A 166 3.58 1.31 4.21
N TYR A 167 4.66 1.22 3.44
CA TYR A 167 5.77 0.32 3.72
C TYR A 167 6.43 0.65 5.06
N LYS A 168 6.73 1.93 5.32
CA LYS A 168 7.29 2.39 6.60
C LYS A 168 6.39 2.03 7.78
N GLN A 169 5.10 2.33 7.69
CA GLN A 169 4.12 2.00 8.74
C GLN A 169 4.09 0.50 9.06
N GLY A 170 4.25 -0.36 8.06
CA GLY A 170 4.29 -1.80 8.27
C GLY A 170 5.61 -2.33 8.83
N LEU A 171 6.74 -1.65 8.58
CA LEU A 171 7.99 -1.96 9.25
C LEU A 171 7.88 -1.71 10.75
N ASP A 172 7.40 -0.52 11.13
CA ASP A 172 7.21 -0.14 12.54
C ASP A 172 6.30 -1.17 13.24
N ALA A 173 5.16 -1.52 12.65
CA ALA A 173 4.24 -2.52 13.20
C ALA A 173 4.86 -3.93 13.30
N SER A 174 5.69 -4.34 12.33
CA SER A 174 6.33 -5.66 12.34
C SER A 174 7.39 -5.81 13.44
N GLN A 175 8.09 -4.73 13.79
CA GLN A 175 9.09 -4.74 14.87
C GLN A 175 8.43 -4.97 16.24
N PHE A 176 7.26 -4.38 16.48
CA PHE A 176 6.53 -4.63 17.72
C PHE A 176 5.99 -6.07 17.79
N MET A 177 5.46 -6.61 16.68
CA MET A 177 4.97 -8.00 16.67
C MET A 177 6.08 -9.04 16.87
N SER A 178 7.27 -8.85 16.28
CA SER A 178 8.38 -9.77 16.49
C SER A 178 8.87 -9.84 17.94
N THR A 179 8.72 -8.76 18.71
CA THR A 179 9.09 -8.73 20.13
C THR A 179 8.10 -9.49 21.01
N TYR A 180 6.81 -9.47 20.67
CA TYR A 180 5.81 -10.28 21.36
C TYR A 180 5.95 -11.78 21.04
N ASP A 181 6.16 -12.15 19.76
CA ASP A 181 6.39 -13.55 19.38
C ASP A 181 7.67 -14.13 20.00
N ALA A 182 8.69 -13.30 20.26
CA ALA A 182 9.91 -13.71 20.97
C ALA A 182 9.71 -13.85 22.50
N ALA A 183 8.74 -13.15 23.08
CA ALA A 183 8.39 -13.23 24.50
C ALA A 183 7.45 -14.40 24.82
N GLU A 184 6.79 -14.98 23.81
CA GLU A 184 5.88 -16.13 23.95
C GLU A 184 6.50 -17.49 23.57
N GLN A 185 7.82 -17.56 23.32
CA GLN A 185 8.48 -18.87 23.27
C GLN A 185 8.44 -19.51 24.68
N PRO A 186 7.78 -20.68 24.85
CA PRO A 186 7.96 -21.43 26.07
C PRO A 186 9.44 -21.80 26.13
N ALA A 187 10.08 -21.49 27.26
CA ALA A 187 11.43 -21.91 27.55
C ALA A 187 11.57 -23.39 27.15
N PRO A 188 12.59 -23.77 26.35
CA PRO A 188 12.84 -25.18 26.10
C PRO A 188 13.30 -25.78 27.42
N ASP A 189 12.38 -26.45 28.09
CA ASP A 189 12.67 -27.15 29.33
C ASP A 189 13.64 -28.30 29.04
N THR A 190 14.75 -28.26 29.77
CA THR A 190 15.68 -29.33 30.15
C THR A 190 16.99 -29.54 29.37
N MET A 191 18.04 -28.96 29.99
CA MET A 191 19.34 -29.54 30.40
C MET A 191 20.50 -29.61 29.40
N ALA A 192 21.52 -28.76 29.64
CA ALA A 192 22.91 -29.19 29.75
C ALA A 192 23.76 -28.17 30.54
N TYR A 193 24.40 -28.67 31.58
CA TYR A 193 25.31 -27.99 32.49
C TYR A 193 26.61 -27.58 31.78
N GLY A 194 27.01 -26.31 31.95
CA GLY A 194 28.40 -25.86 31.89
C GLY A 194 29.01 -25.60 30.50
N GLN A 195 29.19 -24.32 30.15
CA GLN A 195 30.52 -23.76 29.86
C GLN A 195 30.44 -22.24 29.70
N ALA A 196 31.28 -21.56 30.46
CA ALA A 196 31.53 -20.13 30.40
C ALA A 196 32.09 -19.71 29.03
N MET A 197 31.81 -18.47 28.60
CA MET A 197 32.79 -17.46 28.16
C MET A 197 32.09 -16.14 27.77
N GLY A 198 32.44 -15.03 28.44
CA GLY A 198 32.58 -13.71 27.80
C GLY A 198 31.43 -12.68 27.90
N HIS A 199 31.23 -12.12 29.09
CA HIS A 199 31.03 -10.69 29.41
C HIS A 199 30.99 -9.67 28.24
N ASP A 200 29.92 -8.86 28.11
CA ASP A 200 29.87 -7.46 28.59
C ASP A 200 28.49 -6.79 28.33
N GLY A 201 28.04 -5.90 29.23
CA GLY A 201 27.02 -4.86 28.90
C GLY A 201 25.58 -5.02 29.39
N ALA A 202 25.38 -4.90 30.71
CA ALA A 202 24.19 -4.49 31.47
C ALA A 202 22.86 -4.18 30.74
N ILE A 203 21.79 -4.93 31.10
CA ILE A 203 20.40 -4.44 31.03
C ILE A 203 19.83 -4.45 32.45
N SER A 204 19.44 -3.25 32.87
CA SER A 204 18.85 -2.88 34.15
C SER A 204 17.50 -3.54 34.40
N ASP A 205 17.40 -4.10 35.60
CA ASP A 205 16.27 -4.74 36.26
C ASP A 205 15.16 -3.71 36.58
N TYR A 206 14.20 -3.54 35.67
CA TYR A 206 12.93 -2.83 35.95
C TYR A 206 11.77 -3.47 35.20
N ALA A 207 11.39 -4.68 35.60
CA ALA A 207 10.11 -5.27 35.24
C ALA A 207 9.43 -5.83 36.50
N GLN A 208 8.83 -4.95 37.29
CA GLN A 208 7.87 -5.37 38.31
C GLN A 208 6.59 -4.56 38.16
N ALA A 209 5.54 -5.22 37.64
CA ALA A 209 4.19 -4.69 37.60
C ALA A 209 3.55 -4.84 39.00
N PRO A 210 2.81 -3.84 39.52
CA PRO A 210 2.14 -3.93 40.80
C PRO A 210 0.80 -4.67 40.65
N PHE A 211 0.33 -5.24 41.75
CA PHE A 211 -0.95 -5.95 41.97
C PHE A 211 -0.91 -7.48 41.85
N SER A 212 -0.49 -8.10 42.95
CA SER A 212 -1.02 -9.40 43.39
C SER A 212 -1.32 -9.32 44.90
N GLN A 213 -2.62 -9.24 45.24
CA GLN A 213 -3.12 -9.42 46.60
C GLN A 213 -2.69 -10.80 47.12
N THR A 214 -2.08 -10.83 48.31
CA THR A 214 -1.84 -12.07 49.04
C THR A 214 -2.49 -11.92 50.41
N ASP A 215 -3.66 -12.56 50.59
CA ASP A 215 -4.27 -12.81 51.89
C ASP A 215 -3.46 -13.91 52.60
N ASN A 216 -2.93 -13.63 53.79
CA ASN A 216 -2.59 -14.63 54.81
C ASN A 216 -2.43 -13.98 56.21
N ASN A 217 -3.54 -14.03 56.96
CA ASN A 217 -3.70 -14.47 58.35
C ASN A 217 -2.69 -14.05 59.46
N MET A 218 -3.20 -13.33 60.48
CA MET A 218 -2.89 -13.37 61.94
C MET A 218 -3.44 -12.06 62.55
N GLY A 219 -4.21 -11.94 63.63
CA GLY A 219 -4.73 -12.81 64.69
C GLY A 219 -5.00 -11.90 65.90
N GLN A 220 -6.21 -11.92 66.49
CA GLN A 220 -6.53 -11.66 67.92
C GLN A 220 -8.03 -11.32 68.11
N GLN A 221 -8.72 -12.23 68.81
CA GLN A 221 -9.61 -11.99 69.97
C GLN A 221 -10.55 -10.77 69.95
N GLN A 222 -11.87 -11.01 69.97
CA GLN A 222 -12.68 -11.16 71.20
C GLN A 222 -14.16 -10.76 70.99
N ALA A 223 -15.05 -11.70 71.34
CA ALA A 223 -16.42 -11.55 71.88
C ALA A 223 -17.44 -10.54 71.30
N ALA A 224 -18.58 -11.10 70.84
CA ALA A 224 -19.94 -10.82 71.34
C ALA A 224 -21.02 -10.55 70.26
N THR A 225 -22.02 -11.44 70.26
CA THR A 225 -23.46 -11.19 70.03
C THR A 225 -23.96 -10.69 68.67
N ASN A 226 -24.59 -11.59 67.91
CA ASN A 226 -25.76 -11.27 67.06
C ASN A 226 -26.90 -10.74 67.95
N PRO A 227 -27.70 -9.75 67.51
CA PRO A 227 -28.78 -10.04 66.56
C PRO A 227 -29.06 -8.91 65.55
N PHE A 228 -29.65 -9.20 64.39
CA PHE A 228 -30.74 -8.45 63.72
C PHE A 228 -30.93 -8.95 62.26
N GLN A 229 -31.58 -10.11 62.18
CA GLN A 229 -32.76 -10.45 61.35
C GLN A 229 -33.13 -9.54 60.15
N ALA A 230 -33.19 -10.14 58.95
CA ALA A 230 -33.97 -9.71 57.78
C ALA A 230 -35.47 -10.12 57.96
N PRO A 231 -36.51 -9.59 57.23
CA PRO A 231 -36.63 -9.72 55.76
C PRO A 231 -37.52 -8.69 54.99
N SER A 232 -37.52 -8.85 53.65
CA SER A 232 -38.60 -8.61 52.65
C SER A 232 -39.33 -7.25 52.58
N TYR A 233 -39.18 -6.54 51.45
CA TYR A 233 -40.09 -6.54 50.28
C TYR A 233 -39.35 -5.97 49.07
#